data_AF-A0A6C0DDW1-F1
#
_entry.id   AF-A0A6C0DDW1-F1
#
_cell.length_a   1.000
_cell.length_b   1.000
_cell.length_c   1.000
_cell.angle_alpha   90.00
_cell.angle_beta   90.00
_cell.angle_gamma   90.00
#
_symmetry.space_group_name_H-M   'P 1'
#
loop_
_entity.id
_entity.type
_entity.pdbx_description
1 polymer ?
#
loop_
_entity_poly.entity_id
_entity_poly.type
_entity_poly.pdbx_seq_one_letter_code
_entity_poly.pdbx_strand_id
1 'polypeptide(L)'
;MFPRILVACALLPFSYAANIIYVLAYSWTPGFCFINNPNYPGCLEPKPYWLENFTLHGLWAQYDTTGYPSYCSTESFDPNIPIEIGWTTMTTYYPDVKYEETDPDYDSFWEHEWDKHGTCSELSQYDYFQQAISLVETFTTPEIIHQYINTTNSLSANAARNSFGGPTYTALQCSDSNILTGVYTCWSHSPVLQIECPASVQKEDTCSSQYLTVVSL
;
A
#
# COMPACT_ATOMS: atom_id res chain seq x y z
N MET A 1 -38.12 -43.93 -38.58
CA MET A 1 -37.37 -44.23 -37.35
C MET A 1 -36.03 -43.52 -37.48
N PHE A 2 -35.91 -42.30 -36.93
CA PHE A 2 -34.66 -41.52 -36.93
C PHE A 2 -34.21 -41.40 -35.46
N PRO A 3 -32.95 -41.69 -35.12
CA PRO A 3 -32.51 -41.60 -33.74
C PRO A 3 -32.33 -40.12 -33.36
N ARG A 4 -32.98 -39.71 -32.25
CA ARG A 4 -32.71 -38.42 -31.62
C ARG A 4 -31.36 -38.51 -30.91
N ILE A 5 -30.35 -37.84 -31.45
CA ILE A 5 -29.09 -37.63 -30.75
C ILE A 5 -29.32 -36.52 -29.70
N LEU A 6 -29.30 -36.90 -28.43
CA LEU A 6 -29.23 -35.96 -27.32
C LEU A 6 -27.79 -35.45 -27.22
N VAL A 7 -27.55 -34.23 -27.67
CA VAL A 7 -26.30 -33.51 -27.39
C VAL A 7 -26.37 -33.03 -25.95
N ALA A 8 -25.65 -33.69 -25.05
CA ALA A 8 -25.42 -33.19 -23.71
C ALA A 8 -24.47 -31.99 -23.81
N CYS A 9 -24.99 -30.78 -23.58
CA CYS A 9 -24.17 -29.58 -23.43
C CYS A 9 -23.42 -29.70 -22.10
N ALA A 10 -22.16 -30.11 -22.14
CA ALA A 10 -21.27 -30.06 -21.00
C ALA A 10 -21.01 -28.58 -20.68
N LEU A 11 -21.71 -28.06 -19.66
CA LEU A 11 -21.37 -26.78 -19.05
C LEU A 11 -20.01 -26.95 -18.38
N LEU A 12 -18.95 -26.55 -19.07
CA LEU A 12 -17.66 -26.33 -18.43
C LEU A 12 -17.89 -25.28 -17.32
N PRO A 13 -17.45 -25.51 -16.07
CA PRO A 13 -17.51 -24.47 -15.06
C PRO A 13 -16.71 -23.28 -15.60
N PHE A 14 -17.37 -22.15 -15.77
CA PHE A 14 -16.67 -20.88 -15.97
C PHE A 14 -15.78 -20.69 -14.75
N SER A 15 -14.48 -20.91 -14.92
CA SER A 15 -13.47 -20.38 -14.01
C SER A 15 -13.61 -18.86 -14.10
N TYR A 16 -14.34 -18.26 -13.16
CA TYR A 16 -14.22 -16.83 -12.92
C TYR A 16 -12.78 -16.61 -12.46
N ALA A 17 -11.92 -16.16 -13.39
CA ALA A 17 -10.66 -15.58 -12.98
C ALA A 17 -11.02 -14.41 -12.04
N ALA A 18 -10.48 -14.43 -10.83
CA ALA A 18 -10.69 -13.33 -9.89
C ALA A 18 -10.17 -12.05 -10.53
N ASN A 19 -10.93 -10.95 -10.44
CA ASN A 19 -10.45 -9.69 -10.97
C ASN A 19 -9.34 -9.16 -10.06
N ILE A 20 -8.34 -8.53 -10.65
CA ILE A 20 -7.31 -7.82 -9.91
C ILE A 20 -7.79 -6.41 -9.60
N ILE A 21 -7.59 -6.00 -8.36
CA ILE A 21 -7.63 -4.63 -7.89
C ILE A 21 -6.26 -4.26 -7.32
N TYR A 22 -6.06 -3.00 -6.97
CA TYR A 22 -4.87 -2.58 -6.23
C TYR A 22 -5.19 -2.25 -4.78
N VAL A 23 -4.29 -2.66 -3.89
CA VAL A 23 -4.19 -2.14 -2.53
C VAL A 23 -3.00 -1.20 -2.50
N LEU A 24 -3.23 0.06 -2.14
CA LEU A 24 -2.16 1.00 -1.87
C LEU A 24 -1.86 0.97 -0.38
N ALA A 25 -0.64 0.56 -0.05
CA ALA A 25 -0.13 0.51 1.30
C ALA A 25 0.69 1.76 1.62
N TYR A 26 0.19 2.54 2.56
CA TYR A 26 0.83 3.73 3.10
C TYR A 26 1.58 3.40 4.38
N SER A 27 2.72 4.06 4.59
CA SER A 27 3.52 4.02 5.81
C SER A 27 3.47 5.37 6.52
N TRP A 28 3.14 5.37 7.81
CA TRP A 28 3.34 6.53 8.68
C TRP A 28 4.74 6.42 9.29
N THR A 29 5.73 7.08 8.68
CA THR A 29 7.15 6.95 9.06
C THR A 29 7.40 7.14 10.55
N PRO A 30 6.83 8.15 11.24
CA PRO A 30 7.00 8.28 12.69
C PRO A 30 6.49 7.07 13.49
N GLY A 31 5.34 6.53 13.10
CA GLY A 31 4.78 5.32 13.72
C GLY A 31 5.65 4.10 13.45
N PHE A 32 6.11 3.93 12.22
CA PHE A 32 7.03 2.85 11.83
C PHE A 32 8.32 2.90 12.65
N CYS A 33 8.96 4.06 12.73
CA CYS A 33 10.19 4.28 13.49
C CYS A 33 10.01 4.01 14.99
N PHE A 34 8.93 4.52 15.57
CA PHE A 34 8.64 4.34 17.00
C PHE A 34 8.46 2.86 17.37
N ILE A 35 7.79 2.10 16.52
CA ILE A 35 7.43 0.70 16.81
C ILE A 35 8.52 -0.29 16.43
N ASN A 36 9.28 -0.04 15.37
CA ASN A 36 10.29 -0.98 14.87
C ASN A 36 11.68 -0.70 15.43
N ASN A 37 12.29 0.42 15.02
CA ASN A 37 13.60 0.83 15.49
C ASN A 37 13.80 2.33 15.27
N PRO A 38 13.91 3.15 16.32
CA PRO A 38 14.11 4.60 16.19
C PRO A 38 15.51 4.96 15.69
N ASN A 39 16.44 4.00 15.65
CA ASN A 39 17.82 4.22 15.20
C ASN A 39 18.06 3.86 13.73
N TYR A 40 17.01 3.57 12.96
CA TYR A 40 17.21 3.46 11.51
C TYR A 40 17.65 4.83 10.95
N PRO A 41 18.59 4.86 9.98
CA PRO A 41 19.01 6.04 9.24
C PRO A 41 17.90 7.06 8.96
N GLY A 42 16.84 6.65 8.26
CA GLY A 42 15.74 7.54 7.91
C GLY A 42 14.84 7.98 9.08
N CYS A 43 14.97 7.34 10.24
CA CYS A 43 14.32 7.78 11.49
C CYS A 43 15.17 8.84 12.22
N LEU A 44 16.50 8.79 12.08
CA LEU A 44 17.42 9.74 12.69
C LEU A 44 17.52 11.03 11.87
N GLU A 45 17.52 10.90 10.55
CA GLU A 45 17.58 12.02 9.59
C GLU A 45 16.40 11.99 8.60
N PRO A 46 15.15 12.15 9.09
CA PRO A 46 13.98 12.11 8.22
C PRO A 46 13.94 13.29 7.26
N LYS A 47 13.55 13.05 6.00
CA LYS A 47 13.20 14.16 5.08
C LYS A 47 11.98 14.92 5.63
N PRO A 48 11.88 16.25 5.40
CA PRO A 48 10.75 17.05 5.88
C PRO A 48 9.38 16.49 5.50
N TYR A 49 9.24 15.88 4.31
CA TYR A 49 8.00 15.25 3.87
C TYR A 49 7.54 14.12 4.81
N TRP A 50 8.47 13.27 5.27
CA TRP A 50 8.18 12.07 6.08
C TRP A 50 7.71 12.39 7.50
N LEU A 51 7.97 13.60 7.98
CA LEU A 51 7.56 14.05 9.31
C LEU A 51 6.04 14.28 9.41
N GLU A 52 5.44 14.68 8.30
CA GLU A 52 4.06 15.15 8.25
C GLU A 52 3.18 14.34 7.30
N ASN A 53 3.79 13.56 6.40
CA ASN A 53 3.06 12.85 5.35
C ASN A 53 3.29 11.35 5.36
N PHE A 54 2.25 10.62 4.96
CA PHE A 54 2.39 9.22 4.59
C PHE A 54 3.32 9.07 3.40
N THR A 55 4.13 8.03 3.46
CA THR A 55 4.95 7.54 2.34
C THR A 55 4.41 6.20 1.85
N LEU A 56 4.97 5.69 0.76
CA LEU A 56 4.62 4.40 0.21
C LEU A 56 5.31 3.28 0.99
N HIS A 57 4.51 2.27 1.31
CA HIS A 57 5.00 0.92 1.52
C HIS A 57 4.92 0.13 0.21
N GLY A 58 3.81 0.23 -0.53
CA GLY A 58 3.73 -0.37 -1.86
C GLY A 58 2.35 -0.37 -2.51
N LEU A 59 2.32 -0.85 -3.76
CA LEU A 59 1.11 -0.99 -4.57
C LEU A 59 0.92 -2.48 -4.87
N TRP A 60 -0.10 -3.11 -4.31
CA TRP A 60 -0.20 -4.57 -4.34
C TRP A 60 -1.38 -5.01 -5.19
N ALA A 61 -1.11 -5.83 -6.21
CA ALA A 61 -2.17 -6.56 -6.90
C ALA A 61 -2.88 -7.46 -5.88
N GLN A 62 -4.20 -7.37 -5.83
CA GLN A 62 -5.04 -8.05 -4.86
C GLN A 62 -6.24 -8.67 -5.60
N TYR A 63 -6.59 -9.91 -5.28
CA TYR A 63 -7.83 -10.48 -5.81
C TYR A 63 -9.03 -9.79 -5.17
N ASP A 64 -10.03 -9.44 -5.96
CA ASP A 64 -11.33 -8.89 -5.53
C ASP A 64 -12.11 -9.79 -4.56
N THR A 65 -11.67 -11.04 -4.42
CA THR A 65 -12.25 -12.06 -3.53
C THR A 65 -11.42 -12.26 -2.27
N THR A 66 -10.30 -12.99 -2.34
CA THR A 66 -9.48 -13.33 -1.16
C THR A 66 -8.03 -13.60 -1.57
N GLY A 67 -7.09 -13.08 -0.78
CA GLY A 67 -5.65 -13.25 -1.00
C GLY A 67 -5.13 -12.42 -2.17
N TYR A 68 -3.84 -12.55 -2.45
CA TYR A 68 -3.17 -11.80 -3.51
C TYR A 68 -2.18 -12.72 -4.25
N PRO A 69 -1.93 -12.44 -5.54
CA PRO A 69 -0.80 -13.04 -6.25
C PRO A 69 0.53 -12.48 -5.73
N SER A 70 1.60 -13.29 -5.76
CA SER A 70 2.95 -12.85 -5.37
C SER A 70 4.01 -13.56 -6.19
N TYR A 71 5.13 -12.89 -6.47
CA TYR A 71 6.26 -13.45 -7.23
C TYR A 71 5.82 -14.05 -8.57
N CYS A 72 5.09 -13.27 -9.37
CA CYS A 72 4.41 -13.76 -10.57
C CYS A 72 5.33 -13.93 -11.79
N SER A 73 6.51 -13.31 -11.76
CA SER A 73 7.52 -13.44 -12.80
C SER A 73 8.91 -13.54 -12.17
N THR A 74 9.90 -13.88 -12.99
CA THR A 74 11.33 -13.85 -12.64
C THR A 74 12.02 -12.63 -13.23
N GLU A 75 11.25 -11.59 -13.61
CA GLU A 75 11.81 -10.34 -14.11
C GLU A 75 12.49 -9.61 -12.96
N SER A 76 13.82 -9.49 -13.04
CA SER A 76 14.59 -8.75 -12.04
C SER A 76 14.27 -7.26 -12.07
N PHE A 77 14.28 -6.65 -10.89
CA PHE A 77 14.25 -5.20 -10.74
C PHE A 77 15.39 -4.54 -11.54
N ASP A 78 15.06 -3.47 -12.27
CA ASP A 78 16.04 -2.64 -12.98
C ASP A 78 16.40 -1.41 -12.11
N PRO A 79 17.66 -1.32 -11.61
CA PRO A 79 18.07 -0.22 -10.73
C PRO A 79 18.14 1.15 -11.45
N ASN A 80 17.94 1.20 -12.77
CA ASN A 80 17.79 2.48 -13.48
C ASN A 80 16.40 3.08 -13.32
N ILE A 81 15.37 2.29 -12.95
CA ILE A 81 13.98 2.77 -12.84
C ILE A 81 13.84 3.92 -11.84
N PRO A 82 14.43 3.87 -10.62
CA PRO A 82 14.40 5.00 -9.70
C PRO A 82 15.07 6.27 -10.27
N ILE A 83 16.09 6.11 -11.10
CA ILE A 83 16.81 7.22 -11.74
C ILE A 83 15.93 7.85 -12.83
N GLU A 84 15.24 7.03 -13.63
CA GLU A 84 14.33 7.46 -14.69
C GLU A 84 13.10 8.21 -14.16
N ILE A 85 12.51 7.73 -13.05
CA ILE A 85 11.42 8.42 -12.34
C ILE A 85 11.93 9.71 -11.67
N GLY A 86 13.17 9.66 -11.20
CA GLY A 86 13.82 10.73 -10.46
C GLY A 86 14.12 10.29 -9.04
N TRP A 87 15.40 10.17 -8.72
CA TRP A 87 15.88 9.66 -7.45
C TRP A 87 15.25 10.41 -6.25
N THR A 88 15.22 11.74 -6.28
CA THR A 88 14.58 12.54 -5.22
C THR A 88 13.08 12.28 -5.09
N THR A 89 12.38 12.01 -6.19
CA THR A 89 10.96 11.64 -6.17
C THR A 89 10.78 10.31 -5.45
N MET A 90 11.56 9.30 -5.85
CA MET A 90 11.55 7.96 -5.24
C MET A 90 11.88 8.04 -3.75
N THR A 91 12.96 8.71 -3.35
CA THR A 91 13.35 8.81 -1.94
C THR A 91 12.42 9.71 -1.13
N THR A 92 11.67 10.64 -1.75
CA THR A 92 10.67 11.44 -1.01
C THR A 92 9.42 10.63 -0.71
N TYR A 93 8.88 9.92 -1.70
CA TYR A 93 7.56 9.28 -1.58
C TYR A 93 7.61 7.80 -1.26
N TYR A 94 8.69 7.10 -1.60
CA TYR A 94 8.85 5.65 -1.41
C TYR A 94 10.19 5.33 -0.72
N PRO A 95 10.48 5.87 0.47
CA PRO A 95 11.79 5.71 1.08
C PRO A 95 12.02 4.30 1.62
N ASP A 96 13.25 3.80 1.52
CA ASP A 96 13.72 2.80 2.48
C ASP A 96 14.27 3.53 3.72
N VAL A 97 13.50 3.51 4.79
CA VAL A 97 13.85 4.19 6.04
C VAL A 97 15.02 3.49 6.76
N LYS A 98 15.32 2.22 6.44
CA LYS A 98 16.32 1.40 7.15
C LYS A 98 17.76 1.69 6.73
N TYR A 99 17.96 2.36 5.60
CA TYR A 99 19.27 2.62 5.03
C TYR A 99 19.48 4.13 4.84
N GLU A 100 20.74 4.55 4.90
CA GLU A 100 21.12 5.89 4.45
C GLU A 100 20.92 5.98 2.94
N GLU A 101 20.51 7.13 2.41
CA GLU A 101 20.25 7.31 0.96
C GLU A 101 21.50 7.07 0.09
N THR A 102 22.69 7.09 0.69
CA THR A 102 23.97 6.80 0.01
C THR A 102 24.42 5.35 0.14
N ASP A 103 23.67 4.53 0.88
CA ASP A 103 23.96 3.10 1.05
C ASP A 103 23.64 2.34 -0.25
N PRO A 104 24.53 1.43 -0.70
CA PRO A 104 24.26 0.62 -1.88
C PRO A 104 23.03 -0.29 -1.77
N ASP A 105 22.55 -0.60 -0.56
CA ASP A 105 21.37 -1.45 -0.33
C ASP A 105 20.06 -0.64 -0.21
N TYR A 106 20.09 0.69 -0.43
CA TYR A 106 18.91 1.55 -0.26
C TYR A 106 17.74 1.17 -1.18
N ASP A 107 18.02 0.62 -2.37
CA ASP A 107 17.01 0.19 -3.33
C ASP A 107 16.48 -1.23 -3.07
N SER A 108 17.00 -1.95 -2.07
CA SER A 108 16.57 -3.31 -1.74
C SER A 108 15.09 -3.42 -1.37
N PHE A 109 14.51 -2.35 -0.81
CA PHE A 109 13.08 -2.28 -0.57
C PHE A 109 12.28 -2.19 -1.88
N TRP A 110 12.74 -1.43 -2.86
CA TRP A 110 12.09 -1.34 -4.18
C TRP A 110 12.21 -2.65 -4.95
N GLU A 111 13.37 -3.31 -4.88
CA GLU A 111 13.56 -4.65 -5.42
C GLU A 111 12.55 -5.63 -4.81
N HIS A 112 12.40 -5.63 -3.48
CA HIS A 112 11.42 -6.50 -2.80
C HIS A 112 9.98 -6.25 -3.27
N GLU A 113 9.58 -4.99 -3.32
CA GLU A 113 8.22 -4.60 -3.69
C GLU A 113 7.93 -4.88 -5.16
N TRP A 114 8.92 -4.71 -6.04
CA TRP A 114 8.81 -5.15 -7.42
C TRP A 114 8.67 -6.67 -7.53
N ASP A 115 9.65 -7.42 -7.02
CA ASP A 115 9.72 -8.87 -7.17
C ASP A 115 8.46 -9.57 -6.65
N LYS A 116 8.01 -9.16 -5.46
CA LYS A 116 6.89 -9.78 -4.77
C LYS A 116 5.54 -9.29 -5.29
N HIS A 117 5.38 -7.98 -5.53
CA HIS A 117 4.08 -7.37 -5.81
C HIS A 117 4.00 -6.78 -7.22
N GLY A 118 5.02 -6.04 -7.66
CA GLY A 118 5.06 -5.40 -8.98
C GLY A 118 4.99 -6.38 -10.15
N THR A 119 5.64 -7.55 -10.06
CA THR A 119 5.57 -8.60 -11.10
C THR A 119 4.16 -9.14 -11.34
N CYS A 120 3.24 -8.91 -10.40
CA CYS A 120 1.83 -9.33 -10.47
C CYS A 120 0.88 -8.19 -10.89
N SER A 121 1.39 -6.98 -11.12
CA SER A 121 0.58 -5.78 -11.31
C SER A 121 0.04 -5.58 -12.72
N GLU A 122 0.50 -6.34 -13.71
CA GLU A 122 0.24 -6.09 -15.15
C GLU A 122 0.81 -4.74 -15.66
N LEU A 123 1.67 -4.08 -14.89
CA LEU A 123 2.37 -2.85 -15.26
C LEU A 123 3.84 -3.13 -15.60
N SER A 124 4.46 -2.23 -16.38
CA SER A 124 5.92 -2.16 -16.46
C SER A 124 6.51 -1.69 -15.13
N GLN A 125 7.80 -1.92 -14.87
CA GLN A 125 8.46 -1.41 -13.66
C GLN A 125 8.29 0.10 -13.51
N TYR A 126 8.52 0.84 -14.59
CA TYR A 126 8.34 2.30 -14.60
C TYR A 126 6.90 2.67 -14.22
N ASP A 127 5.90 2.09 -14.90
CA ASP A 127 4.49 2.40 -14.65
C ASP A 127 4.04 1.98 -13.25
N TYR A 128 4.57 0.88 -12.70
CA TYR A 128 4.29 0.40 -11.36
C TYR A 128 4.67 1.43 -10.28
N PHE A 129 5.93 1.85 -10.28
CA PHE A 129 6.41 2.83 -9.30
C PHE A 129 5.79 4.21 -9.55
N GLN A 130 5.66 4.62 -10.81
CA GLN A 130 5.05 5.91 -11.16
C GLN A 130 3.57 5.98 -10.77
N GLN A 131 2.81 4.88 -10.91
CA GLN A 131 1.41 4.78 -10.49
C GLN A 131 1.27 4.83 -8.96
N ALA A 132 2.14 4.12 -8.24
CA ALA A 132 2.17 4.16 -6.77
C ALA A 132 2.43 5.59 -6.25
N ILE A 133 3.45 6.25 -6.80
CA ILE A 133 3.79 7.64 -6.47
C ILE A 133 2.62 8.58 -6.78
N SER A 134 2.05 8.47 -7.98
CA SER A 134 0.92 9.32 -8.38
C SER A 134 -0.27 9.20 -7.44
N LEU A 135 -0.56 8.00 -6.92
CA LEU A 135 -1.65 7.83 -5.95
C LEU A 135 -1.34 8.44 -4.58
N VAL A 136 -0.10 8.33 -4.08
CA VAL A 136 0.29 8.99 -2.81
C VAL A 136 0.30 10.51 -2.93
N GLU A 137 0.68 11.05 -4.10
CA GLU A 137 0.69 12.49 -4.36
C GLU A 137 -0.73 13.07 -4.50
N THR A 138 -1.67 12.29 -5.05
CA THR A 138 -3.05 12.76 -5.28
C THR A 138 -3.97 12.46 -4.11
N PHE A 139 -3.77 11.35 -3.42
CA PHE A 139 -4.49 10.97 -2.21
C PHE A 139 -3.59 11.19 -0.98
N THR A 140 -3.35 12.47 -0.72
CA THR A 140 -2.43 12.97 0.31
C THR A 140 -2.90 12.63 1.72
N THR A 141 -1.98 12.80 2.68
CA THR A 141 -2.27 12.74 4.12
C THR A 141 -3.48 13.60 4.47
N PRO A 142 -4.54 13.03 5.07
CA PRO A 142 -5.71 13.81 5.43
C PRO A 142 -5.40 14.80 6.55
N GLU A 143 -6.03 15.97 6.49
CA GLU A 143 -5.82 17.04 7.46
C GLU A 143 -6.11 16.63 8.91
N ILE A 144 -7.02 15.66 9.13
CA ILE A 144 -7.29 15.13 10.47
C ILE A 144 -6.06 14.42 11.07
N ILE A 145 -5.15 13.90 10.26
CA ILE A 145 -3.89 13.33 10.74
C ILE A 145 -2.95 14.45 11.16
N HIS A 146 -2.79 15.49 10.34
CA HIS A 146 -1.96 16.66 10.66
C HIS A 146 -2.36 17.33 11.98
N GLN A 147 -3.66 17.44 12.26
CA GLN A 147 -4.17 18.03 13.49
C GLN A 147 -3.74 17.30 14.78
N TYR A 148 -3.33 16.03 14.67
CA TYR A 148 -2.92 15.21 15.82
C TYR A 148 -1.41 14.99 15.90
N ILE A 149 -0.64 15.48 14.93
CA ILE A 149 0.83 15.50 14.99
C ILE A 149 1.25 16.40 16.17
N ASN A 150 2.24 15.95 16.95
CA ASN A 150 2.75 16.67 18.12
C ASN A 150 1.70 16.97 19.21
N THR A 151 0.61 16.19 19.27
CA THR A 151 -0.41 16.31 20.32
C THR A 151 -0.36 15.15 21.31
N THR A 152 -0.93 15.35 22.50
CA THR A 152 -1.15 14.27 23.49
C THR A 152 -2.56 13.68 23.40
N ASN A 153 -3.39 14.17 22.48
CA ASN A 153 -4.76 13.72 22.29
C ASN A 153 -4.79 12.47 21.40
N SER A 154 -5.82 11.66 21.56
CA SER A 154 -6.04 10.49 20.70
C SER A 154 -7.09 10.78 19.63
N LEU A 155 -6.83 10.30 18.41
CA LEU A 155 -7.71 10.46 17.27
C LEU A 155 -8.74 9.32 17.26
N SER A 156 -10.01 9.61 17.01
CA SER A 156 -11.00 8.55 16.80
C SER A 156 -10.64 7.72 15.58
N ALA A 157 -10.54 6.40 15.75
CA ALA A 157 -10.24 5.48 14.65
C ALA A 157 -11.29 5.55 13.54
N ASN A 158 -12.56 5.75 13.87
CA ASN A 158 -13.61 5.95 12.85
C ASN A 158 -13.46 7.28 12.10
N ALA A 159 -13.03 8.34 12.77
CA ALA A 159 -12.76 9.61 12.10
C ALA A 159 -11.58 9.48 11.12
N ALA A 160 -10.53 8.75 11.52
CA ALA A 160 -9.41 8.41 10.62
C ALA A 160 -9.88 7.57 9.42
N ARG A 161 -10.67 6.50 9.63
CA ARG A 161 -11.23 5.71 8.50
C ARG A 161 -12.05 6.57 7.54
N ASN A 162 -12.89 7.46 8.07
CA ASN A 162 -13.71 8.36 7.27
C ASN A 162 -12.87 9.35 6.44
N SER A 163 -11.70 9.76 6.92
CA SER A 163 -10.82 10.62 6.13
C SER A 163 -10.14 9.92 4.95
N PHE A 164 -10.15 8.59 4.92
CA PHE A 164 -9.68 7.77 3.80
C PHE A 164 -10.83 7.15 2.97
N GLY A 165 -12.03 7.75 3.02
CA GLY A 165 -13.19 7.33 2.23
C GLY A 165 -14.24 6.52 3.02
N GLY A 166 -13.91 6.07 4.23
CA GLY A 166 -14.84 5.34 5.10
C GLY A 166 -14.36 3.94 5.47
N PRO A 167 -15.02 3.29 6.45
CA PRO A 167 -14.57 2.01 7.01
C PRO A 167 -14.62 0.84 6.02
N THR A 168 -15.33 0.95 4.90
CA THR A 168 -15.32 -0.07 3.84
C THR A 168 -14.25 0.18 2.77
N TYR A 169 -13.64 1.36 2.76
CA TYR A 169 -12.64 1.79 1.75
C TYR A 169 -11.19 1.68 2.24
N THR A 170 -11.00 1.39 3.53
CA THR A 170 -9.69 1.45 4.16
C THR A 170 -9.54 0.41 5.26
N ALA A 171 -8.30 0.00 5.51
CA ALA A 171 -7.88 -0.74 6.68
C ALA A 171 -6.73 0.01 7.35
N LEU A 172 -6.94 0.51 8.56
CA LEU A 172 -5.90 1.21 9.30
C LEU A 172 -4.91 0.21 9.91
N GLN A 173 -3.62 0.57 9.90
CA GLN A 173 -2.56 -0.23 10.51
C GLN A 173 -2.11 0.42 11.83
N CYS A 174 -2.29 -0.30 12.93
CA CYS A 174 -1.86 0.10 14.26
C CYS A 174 -0.96 -0.95 14.90
N SER A 175 -0.06 -0.50 15.76
CA SER A 175 0.61 -1.39 16.71
C SER A 175 -0.32 -1.85 17.83
N ASP A 176 0.14 -2.79 18.66
CA ASP A 176 -0.55 -3.25 19.86
C ASP A 176 -0.87 -2.11 20.86
N SER A 177 -0.10 -1.02 20.81
CA SER A 177 -0.31 0.19 21.61
C SER A 177 -1.24 1.22 20.94
N ASN A 178 -1.93 0.84 19.86
CA ASN A 178 -2.80 1.68 19.03
C ASN A 178 -2.09 2.90 18.43
N ILE A 179 -0.78 2.78 18.15
CA ILE A 179 -0.05 3.81 17.40
C ILE A 179 -0.23 3.54 15.92
N LEU A 180 -0.68 4.54 15.17
CA LEU A 180 -0.84 4.45 13.72
C LEU A 180 0.53 4.25 13.06
N THR A 181 0.66 3.20 12.26
CA THR A 181 1.90 2.87 11.52
C THR A 181 1.70 2.90 10.01
N GLY A 182 0.45 2.86 9.54
CA GLY A 182 0.14 2.84 8.11
C GLY A 182 -1.36 2.77 7.84
N VAL A 183 -1.71 2.72 6.57
CA VAL A 183 -3.11 2.63 6.08
C VAL A 183 -3.11 1.85 4.78
N TYR A 184 -4.13 1.02 4.55
CA TYR A 184 -4.41 0.42 3.24
C TYR A 184 -5.66 1.07 2.63
N THR A 185 -5.62 1.36 1.34
CA THR A 185 -6.81 1.78 0.56
C THR A 185 -6.89 0.97 -0.73
N CYS A 186 -8.10 0.83 -1.29
CA CYS A 186 -8.34 -0.02 -2.45
C CYS A 186 -8.74 0.76 -3.70
N TRP A 187 -8.25 0.30 -4.85
CA TRP A 187 -8.38 0.99 -6.13
C TRP A 187 -8.71 -0.01 -7.24
N SER A 188 -9.58 0.34 -8.17
CA SER A 188 -9.78 -0.45 -9.38
C SER A 188 -8.52 -0.46 -10.25
N HIS A 189 -8.32 -1.54 -11.00
CA HIS A 189 -7.12 -1.72 -11.81
C HIS A 189 -7.04 -0.79 -13.03
N SER A 190 -8.15 -0.65 -13.79
CA SER A 190 -8.21 0.28 -14.93
C SER A 190 -9.67 0.66 -15.26
N PRO A 191 -10.05 1.96 -15.22
CA PRO A 191 -9.25 3.09 -14.73
C PRO A 191 -8.96 2.98 -13.23
N VAL A 192 -7.93 3.67 -12.74
CA VAL A 192 -7.59 3.69 -11.31
C VAL A 192 -8.51 4.65 -10.56
N LEU A 193 -9.48 4.10 -9.84
CA LEU A 193 -10.47 4.82 -9.05
C LEU A 193 -10.57 4.19 -7.67
N GLN A 194 -10.77 4.99 -6.63
CA GLN A 194 -10.96 4.45 -5.28
C GLN A 194 -12.24 3.60 -5.22
N ILE A 195 -12.15 2.42 -4.62
CA ILE A 195 -13.25 1.46 -4.46
C ILE A 195 -13.30 0.95 -3.02
N GLU A 196 -14.41 0.29 -2.67
CA GLU A 196 -14.47 -0.45 -1.41
C GLU A 196 -13.46 -1.60 -1.42
N CYS A 197 -12.79 -1.79 -0.28
CA CYS A 197 -11.86 -2.88 -0.09
C CYS A 197 -12.60 -4.22 0.02
N PRO A 198 -12.06 -5.31 -0.54
CA PRO A 198 -12.61 -6.64 -0.33
C PRO A 198 -12.50 -7.03 1.14
N ALA A 199 -13.34 -7.98 1.55
CA ALA A 199 -13.38 -8.43 2.95
C ALA A 199 -12.05 -9.01 3.45
N SER A 200 -11.15 -9.48 2.57
CA SER A 200 -9.80 -9.89 2.94
C SER A 200 -8.98 -8.70 3.46
N VAL A 201 -8.97 -7.58 2.74
CA VAL A 201 -8.21 -6.37 3.11
C VAL A 201 -8.85 -5.69 4.33
N GLN A 202 -10.19 -5.64 4.41
CA GLN A 202 -10.86 -5.06 5.60
C GLN A 202 -10.50 -5.80 6.90
N LYS A 203 -10.20 -7.11 6.83
CA LYS A 203 -9.77 -7.90 8.00
C LYS A 203 -8.33 -7.61 8.42
N GLU A 204 -7.57 -6.91 7.59
CA GLU A 204 -6.21 -6.46 7.92
C GLU A 204 -6.21 -5.16 8.73
N ASP A 205 -7.38 -4.56 9.02
CA ASP A 205 -7.46 -3.42 9.92
C ASP A 205 -7.11 -3.84 11.35
N THR A 206 -6.01 -3.28 11.87
CA THR A 206 -5.47 -3.60 13.19
C THR A 206 -5.78 -2.53 14.25
N CYS A 207 -6.37 -1.39 13.86
CA CYS A 207 -6.76 -0.31 14.77
C CYS A 207 -8.11 -0.60 15.44
N SER A 208 -8.18 -1.66 16.25
CA SER A 208 -9.41 -2.15 16.89
C SER A 208 -9.98 -1.24 18.00
N SER A 209 -9.16 -0.35 18.57
CA SER A 209 -9.58 0.58 19.62
C SER A 209 -10.43 1.72 19.08
N GLN A 210 -11.26 2.31 19.95
CA GLN A 210 -12.05 3.50 19.58
C GLN A 210 -11.17 4.70 19.18
N TYR A 211 -9.96 4.76 19.73
CA TYR A 211 -8.99 5.82 19.51
C TYR A 211 -7.61 5.25 19.18
N LEU A 212 -6.85 6.00 18.39
CA LEU A 212 -5.47 5.74 18.02
C LEU A 212 -4.60 6.95 18.32
N THR A 213 -3.29 6.74 18.35
CA THR A 213 -2.28 7.79 18.56
C THR A 213 -1.52 8.02 17.26
N VAL A 214 -1.42 9.29 16.86
CA VAL A 214 -0.55 9.74 15.76
C VAL A 214 0.72 10.28 16.40
N VAL A 215 1.81 9.50 16.33
CA VAL A 215 3.12 9.92 16.87
C VAL A 215 3.87 10.76 15.84
N SER A 216 4.84 11.54 16.32
CA SER A 216 5.81 12.30 15.53
C SER A 216 7.24 11.86 15.86
N LEU A 217 8.20 12.17 14.97
CA LEU A 217 9.64 11.97 15.17
C LEU A 217 10.27 13.14 15.91
#